data_AF-A0AB32VVS4-F1
#
_entry.id   AF-A0AB32VVS4-F1
#
_cell.length_a   1.000
_cell.length_b   1.000
_cell.length_c   1.000
_cell.angle_alpha   90.00
_cell.angle_beta   90.00
_cell.angle_gamma   90.00
#
_symmetry.space_group_name_H-M   'P 1'
#
loop_
_entity.id
_entity.type
_entity.pdbx_description
1 polymer ?
#
loop_
_entity_poly.entity_id
_entity_poly.type
_entity_poly.pdbx_seq_one_letter_code
_entity_poly.pdbx_strand_id
1 'polypeptide(L)'
;MYPKSTFWNIISKTFETLFDLLDSFRTVLFREDVVSEEVEELFLLSTDVKLLRQNAETSLLLCSVRSQCLSVLKALRDSLQELKLPSARNKDSIIRFCFQTASLLFSTACGSHKLYKLEMKPLNVLVIDEAAQLKECESAIPLQLPGIAHSFLIGDEWQLPATVLSNVSDEAGFGRSLFQRLTTLGHSKHLLNIQYRMHPSISCFPNARFYSNQILDAPCVKHRSYEKHYLPWPMFGPYSFINVCGREEVVDAGYSHRNMVELAVVQRLVRTLYKAWNGSREKLSVGIISPYAAQVVAIQEKLGGKYEKIDGFVVKVKTVDGFQGGEEDIIIISTVRSNSSGAIGFMSNPQRTNVALTRARHSLWILGNGETLAKSESAWEALVHDAKARSCFYNADKDKELAKATLDAKKALNQLDDLRNGHSALLKSARWKVLFSDCFRMSLGKLKSVQTKKLVLNLLLKLSSGCRPKKRKVDLISESSGRNMTKSAIQVNSELVKTSSDSFQITKSIQFTKPADSFLFKL
;
A
#
# COMPACT_ATOMS: atom_id res chain seq x y z
N MET A 1 -7.24 -5.07 49.36
CA MET A 1 -7.07 -5.58 47.98
C MET A 1 -5.93 -4.77 47.37
N TYR A 2 -4.72 -5.33 47.31
CA TYR A 2 -3.58 -4.61 46.73
C TYR A 2 -3.88 -4.30 45.25
N PRO A 3 -3.56 -3.10 44.75
CA PRO A 3 -3.69 -2.82 43.32
C PRO A 3 -2.87 -3.87 42.56
N LYS A 4 -3.47 -4.56 41.57
CA LYS A 4 -2.81 -5.60 40.76
C LYS A 4 -1.45 -5.14 40.22
N SER A 5 -1.28 -3.84 39.93
CA SER A 5 0.00 -3.25 39.49
C SER A 5 1.11 -3.39 40.53
N THR A 6 0.82 -3.13 41.81
CA THR A 6 1.78 -3.24 42.92
C THR A 6 2.24 -4.68 43.11
N PHE A 7 1.33 -5.64 42.98
CA PHE A 7 1.65 -7.06 43.12
C PHE A 7 2.57 -7.56 42.00
N TRP A 8 2.31 -7.18 40.75
CA TRP A 8 3.19 -7.50 39.63
C TRP A 8 4.56 -6.81 39.72
N ASN A 9 4.61 -5.57 40.21
CA ASN A 9 5.87 -4.88 40.46
C ASN A 9 6.71 -5.58 41.54
N ILE A 10 6.07 -6.07 42.60
CA ILE A 10 6.73 -6.88 43.64
C ILE A 10 7.29 -8.16 43.01
N ILE A 11 6.48 -8.92 42.29
CA ILE A 11 6.91 -10.15 41.61
C ILE A 11 8.08 -9.88 40.65
N SER A 12 7.99 -8.85 39.82
CA SER A 12 9.03 -8.47 38.85
C SER A 12 10.35 -8.17 39.56
N LYS A 13 10.30 -7.35 40.63
CA LYS A 13 11.49 -7.00 41.41
C LYS A 13 12.09 -8.20 42.13
N THR A 14 11.24 -9.12 42.61
CA THR A 14 11.71 -10.37 43.21
C THR A 14 12.36 -11.29 42.17
N PHE A 15 11.87 -11.32 40.92
CA PHE A 15 12.53 -12.03 39.81
C PHE A 15 13.88 -11.41 39.43
N GLU A 16 13.98 -10.08 39.35
CA GLU A 16 15.26 -9.39 39.12
C GLU A 16 16.28 -9.73 40.21
N THR A 17 15.86 -9.64 41.48
CA THR A 17 16.69 -10.00 42.63
C THR A 17 17.15 -11.47 42.57
N LEU A 18 16.26 -12.39 42.17
CA LEU A 18 16.62 -13.79 41.99
C LEU A 18 17.64 -13.98 40.86
N PHE A 19 17.48 -13.28 39.74
CA PHE A 19 18.42 -13.35 38.62
C PHE A 19 19.81 -12.87 39.04
N ASP A 20 19.90 -11.73 39.73
CA ASP A 20 21.17 -11.19 40.23
C ASP A 20 21.84 -12.16 41.22
N LEU A 21 21.04 -12.77 42.12
CA LEU A 21 21.55 -13.77 43.07
C LEU A 21 21.99 -15.06 42.38
N LEU A 22 21.30 -15.51 41.33
CA LEU A 22 21.69 -16.69 40.55
C LEU A 22 22.96 -16.43 39.73
N ASP A 23 23.12 -15.22 39.19
CA ASP A 23 24.35 -14.85 38.49
C ASP A 23 25.51 -14.70 39.47
N SER A 24 25.28 -14.10 40.64
CA SER A 24 26.24 -14.10 41.74
C SER A 24 26.59 -15.53 42.17
N PHE A 25 25.61 -16.42 42.31
CA PHE A 25 25.84 -17.83 42.66
C PHE A 25 26.70 -18.53 41.61
N ARG A 26 26.39 -18.29 40.32
CA ARG A 26 27.17 -18.78 39.18
C ARG A 26 28.62 -18.28 39.23
N THR A 27 28.84 -16.98 39.39
CA THR A 27 30.21 -16.42 39.41
C THR A 27 31.05 -17.00 40.54
N VAL A 28 30.46 -17.26 41.71
CA VAL A 28 31.18 -17.87 42.84
C VAL A 28 31.41 -19.36 42.60
N LEU A 29 30.46 -20.09 42.00
CA LEU A 29 30.59 -21.52 41.69
C LEU A 29 31.69 -21.81 40.66
N PHE A 30 31.94 -20.88 39.73
CA PHE A 30 32.95 -21.02 38.67
C PHE A 30 34.32 -20.39 39.02
N ARG A 31 34.58 -20.06 40.29
CA ARG A 31 35.93 -19.66 40.70
C ARG A 31 36.85 -20.88 40.78
N GLU A 32 38.13 -20.70 40.46
CA GLU A 32 39.14 -21.78 40.34
C GLU A 32 39.45 -22.50 41.67
N ASP A 33 39.03 -21.93 42.79
CA ASP A 33 39.29 -22.38 44.16
C ASP A 33 38.19 -23.30 44.74
N VAL A 34 37.15 -23.63 43.97
CA VAL A 34 36.02 -24.46 44.43
C VAL A 34 36.29 -25.94 44.14
N VAL A 35 36.37 -26.78 45.18
CA VAL A 35 36.63 -28.22 45.05
C VAL A 35 35.29 -28.99 44.95
N SER A 36 35.23 -30.04 44.11
CA SER A 36 33.99 -30.80 43.85
C SER A 36 33.32 -31.37 45.12
N GLU A 37 34.11 -31.79 46.11
CA GLU A 37 33.62 -32.36 47.37
C GLU A 37 32.88 -31.31 48.22
N GLU A 38 33.35 -30.06 48.22
CA GLU A 38 32.73 -28.93 48.96
C GLU A 38 31.37 -28.57 48.37
N VAL A 39 31.23 -28.67 47.04
CA VAL A 39 29.97 -28.44 46.33
C VAL A 39 28.95 -29.53 46.66
N GLU A 40 29.36 -30.80 46.68
CA GLU A 40 28.48 -31.92 47.05
C GLU A 40 27.97 -31.81 48.50
N GLU A 41 28.84 -31.49 49.46
CA GLU A 41 28.43 -31.23 50.85
C GLU A 41 27.45 -30.05 50.97
N LEU A 42 27.68 -28.97 50.21
CA LEU A 42 26.82 -27.78 50.14
C LEU A 42 25.39 -28.09 49.71
N PHE A 43 25.20 -29.01 48.76
CA PHE A 43 23.88 -29.41 48.26
C PHE A 43 23.20 -30.49 49.12
N LEU A 44 23.97 -31.21 49.95
CA LEU A 44 23.46 -32.17 50.93
C LEU A 44 23.02 -31.53 52.26
N LEU A 45 23.60 -30.38 52.64
CA LEU A 45 23.28 -29.68 53.89
C LEU A 45 21.91 -28.99 53.85
N SER A 46 21.01 -29.45 54.73
CA SER A 46 19.71 -28.82 55.00
C SER A 46 19.89 -27.58 55.88
N THR A 47 20.17 -26.44 55.27
CA THR A 47 19.98 -25.07 55.81
C THR A 47 20.66 -24.66 57.12
N ASP A 48 21.29 -25.54 57.89
CA ASP A 48 21.94 -25.18 59.16
C ASP A 48 23.43 -24.83 58.97
N VAL A 49 23.71 -23.52 59.06
CA VAL A 49 25.02 -22.88 58.83
C VAL A 49 26.04 -23.15 59.95
N LYS A 50 25.72 -23.97 60.95
CA LYS A 50 26.52 -24.07 62.19
C LYS A 50 27.68 -25.07 62.15
N LEU A 51 27.95 -25.74 61.03
CA LEU A 51 28.90 -26.86 61.01
C LEU A 51 29.83 -26.93 59.80
N LEU A 52 30.21 -25.78 59.21
CA LEU A 52 31.33 -25.75 58.27
C LEU A 52 32.60 -25.36 59.04
N ARG A 53 33.47 -26.37 59.23
CA ARG A 53 34.82 -26.20 59.79
C ARG A 53 35.64 -25.29 58.88
N GLN A 54 36.55 -24.55 59.52
CA GLN A 54 37.58 -23.70 58.93
C GLN A 54 38.21 -24.35 57.70
N ASN A 55 37.83 -23.89 56.50
CA ASN A 55 38.70 -23.61 55.35
C ASN A 55 37.84 -23.11 54.16
N ALA A 56 38.38 -22.14 53.43
CA ALA A 56 37.82 -21.41 52.28
C ALA A 56 36.66 -20.42 52.55
N GLU A 57 36.97 -19.11 52.53
CA GLU A 57 35.99 -18.00 52.48
C GLU A 57 34.93 -18.20 51.37
N THR A 58 35.33 -18.83 50.26
CA THR A 58 34.51 -19.12 49.09
C THR A 58 33.35 -20.08 49.41
N SER A 59 33.56 -21.07 50.27
CA SER A 59 32.54 -22.04 50.69
C SER A 59 31.45 -21.39 51.57
N LEU A 60 31.84 -20.45 52.45
CA LEU A 60 30.90 -19.64 53.24
C LEU A 60 30.09 -18.69 52.35
N LEU A 61 30.72 -18.09 51.33
CA LEU A 61 30.06 -17.21 50.37
C LEU A 61 29.03 -17.99 49.53
N LEU A 62 29.37 -19.19 49.04
CA LEU A 62 28.44 -20.09 48.33
C LEU A 62 27.23 -20.45 49.19
N CYS A 63 27.45 -20.82 50.46
CA CYS A 63 26.41 -21.11 51.44
C CYS A 63 25.45 -19.93 51.64
N SER A 64 25.99 -18.72 51.76
CA SER A 64 25.23 -17.49 51.95
C SER A 64 24.37 -17.16 50.73
N VAL A 65 24.97 -17.15 49.53
CA VAL A 65 24.24 -16.85 48.28
C VAL A 65 23.17 -17.91 48.01
N ARG A 66 23.47 -19.20 48.23
CA ARG A 66 22.47 -20.29 48.11
C ARG A 66 21.28 -20.08 49.03
N SER A 67 21.54 -19.71 50.29
CA SER A 67 20.48 -19.47 51.28
C SER A 67 19.61 -18.27 50.91
N GLN A 68 20.21 -17.22 50.36
CA GLN A 68 19.49 -16.06 49.84
C GLN A 68 18.64 -16.43 48.61
N CYS A 69 19.20 -17.18 47.65
CA CYS A 69 18.44 -17.73 46.52
C CYS A 69 17.23 -18.55 46.99
N LEU A 70 17.42 -19.45 47.97
CA LEU A 70 16.36 -20.27 48.54
C LEU A 70 15.29 -19.44 49.26
N SER A 71 15.69 -18.38 49.96
CA SER A 71 14.77 -17.45 50.62
C SER A 71 13.90 -16.71 49.59
N VAL A 72 14.52 -16.16 48.54
CA VAL A 72 13.82 -15.47 47.45
C VAL A 72 12.92 -16.43 46.67
N LEU A 73 13.35 -17.67 46.42
CA LEU A 73 12.54 -18.71 45.78
C LEU A 73 11.33 -19.11 46.64
N LYS A 74 11.49 -19.22 47.96
CA LYS A 74 10.37 -19.46 48.88
C LYS A 74 9.40 -18.27 48.89
N ALA A 75 9.90 -17.05 48.99
CA ALA A 75 9.08 -15.84 48.92
C ALA A 75 8.33 -15.72 47.59
N LEU A 76 8.97 -16.04 46.47
CA LEU A 76 8.32 -16.14 45.15
C LEU A 76 7.25 -17.21 45.15
N ARG A 77 7.57 -18.42 45.62
CA ARG A 77 6.59 -19.51 45.69
C ARG A 77 5.37 -19.12 46.51
N ASP A 78 5.57 -18.52 47.67
CA ASP A 78 4.48 -18.13 48.58
C ASP A 78 3.67 -16.95 47.99
N SER A 79 4.33 -16.00 47.32
CA SER A 79 3.66 -14.92 46.57
C SER A 79 2.88 -15.44 45.35
N LEU A 80 3.43 -16.44 44.64
CA LEU A 80 2.79 -17.09 43.48
C LEU A 80 1.70 -18.07 43.91
N GLN A 81 1.70 -18.56 45.15
CA GLN A 81 0.59 -19.36 45.69
C GLN A 81 -0.70 -18.53 45.80
N GLU A 82 -0.61 -17.21 46.03
CA GLU A 82 -1.78 -16.32 45.94
C GLU A 82 -2.41 -16.31 44.54
N LEU A 83 -1.60 -16.51 43.49
CA LEU A 83 -2.06 -16.58 42.10
C LEU A 83 -2.73 -17.91 41.75
N LYS A 84 -2.74 -18.91 42.66
CA LYS A 84 -3.29 -20.26 42.44
C LYS A 84 -2.91 -20.83 41.07
N LEU A 85 -1.63 -20.72 40.71
CA LEU A 85 -1.13 -21.21 39.43
C LEU A 85 -1.40 -22.72 39.30
N PRO A 86 -1.80 -23.22 38.12
CA PRO A 86 -2.04 -24.65 37.93
C PRO A 86 -0.74 -25.41 38.15
N SER A 87 -0.79 -26.47 38.97
CA SER A 87 0.35 -27.35 39.27
C SER A 87 0.80 -28.20 38.07
N ALA A 88 -0.11 -28.43 37.12
CA ALA A 88 0.14 -29.20 35.92
C ALA A 88 0.58 -28.31 34.74
N ARG A 89 1.70 -28.69 34.08
CA ARG A 89 2.15 -28.09 32.82
C ARG A 89 1.33 -28.54 31.59
N ASN A 90 0.13 -29.08 31.79
CA ASN A 90 -0.75 -29.43 30.68
C ASN A 90 -1.29 -28.14 30.04
N LYS A 91 -1.16 -28.05 28.71
CA LYS A 91 -1.66 -26.93 27.90
C LYS A 91 -3.11 -26.59 28.21
N ASP A 92 -3.98 -27.58 28.40
CA ASP A 92 -5.40 -27.36 28.67
C ASP A 92 -5.64 -26.70 30.04
N SER A 93 -4.85 -27.08 31.05
CA SER A 93 -4.93 -26.50 32.39
C SER A 93 -4.47 -25.04 32.38
N ILE A 94 -3.42 -24.73 31.62
CA ILE A 94 -2.93 -23.35 31.43
C ILE A 94 -4.00 -22.52 30.71
N ILE A 95 -4.58 -23.03 29.62
CA ILE A 95 -5.64 -22.34 28.88
C ILE A 95 -6.82 -22.03 29.81
N ARG A 96 -7.31 -23.00 30.58
CA ARG A 96 -8.42 -22.81 31.51
C ARG A 96 -8.10 -21.75 32.57
N PHE A 97 -6.91 -21.81 33.15
CA PHE A 97 -6.44 -20.82 34.11
C PHE A 97 -6.43 -19.40 33.51
N CYS A 98 -5.89 -19.23 32.30
CA CYS A 98 -5.88 -17.94 31.61
C CYS A 98 -7.29 -17.38 31.41
N PHE A 99 -8.25 -18.19 30.95
CA PHE A 99 -9.63 -17.73 30.76
C PHE A 99 -10.37 -17.42 32.06
N GLN A 100 -10.12 -18.18 33.13
CA GLN A 100 -10.72 -17.94 34.45
C GLN A 100 -10.21 -16.66 35.13
N THR A 101 -8.95 -16.29 34.85
CA THR A 101 -8.29 -15.15 35.48
C THR A 101 -8.28 -13.89 34.62
N ALA A 102 -8.51 -14.02 33.31
CA ALA A 102 -8.57 -12.91 32.38
C ALA A 102 -9.62 -11.87 32.81
N SER A 103 -9.23 -10.60 32.75
CA SER A 103 -10.13 -9.46 32.97
C SER A 103 -10.57 -8.83 31.64
N LEU A 104 -9.85 -9.11 30.56
CA LEU A 104 -10.12 -8.63 29.21
C LEU A 104 -9.83 -9.77 28.23
N LEU A 105 -10.74 -9.99 27.29
CA LEU A 105 -10.64 -11.05 26.29
C LEU A 105 -10.81 -10.43 24.91
N PHE A 106 -9.89 -10.77 24.00
CA PHE A 106 -9.95 -10.39 22.61
C PHE A 106 -10.25 -11.63 21.77
N SER A 107 -11.27 -11.54 20.91
CA SER A 107 -11.56 -12.55 19.90
C SER A 107 -12.17 -11.91 18.67
N THR A 108 -12.12 -12.59 17.54
CA THR A 108 -13.01 -12.25 16.42
C THR A 108 -14.47 -12.50 16.81
N ALA A 109 -15.42 -11.81 16.16
CA ALA A 109 -16.84 -11.98 16.46
C ALA A 109 -17.29 -13.45 16.37
N CYS A 110 -16.96 -14.14 15.27
CA CYS A 110 -17.25 -15.58 15.12
C CYS A 110 -16.46 -16.46 16.11
N GLY A 111 -15.20 -16.10 16.39
CA GLY A 111 -14.35 -16.84 17.32
C GLY A 111 -14.85 -16.83 18.78
N SER A 112 -15.66 -15.82 19.14
CA SER A 112 -16.28 -15.70 20.46
C SER A 112 -17.17 -16.89 20.83
N HIS A 113 -17.64 -17.68 19.85
CA HIS A 113 -18.38 -18.92 20.12
C HIS A 113 -17.60 -19.89 21.03
N LYS A 114 -16.26 -19.85 21.02
CA LYS A 114 -15.44 -20.69 21.91
C LYS A 114 -15.64 -20.36 23.39
N LEU A 115 -16.02 -19.13 23.72
CA LEU A 115 -16.19 -18.67 25.10
C LEU A 115 -17.39 -19.31 25.79
N TYR A 116 -18.40 -19.79 25.04
CA TYR A 116 -19.55 -20.51 25.60
C TYR A 116 -19.18 -21.83 26.27
N LYS A 117 -18.08 -22.45 25.84
CA LYS A 117 -17.64 -23.77 26.34
C LYS A 117 -16.68 -23.67 27.53
N LEU A 118 -16.32 -22.45 27.93
CA LEU A 118 -15.30 -22.22 28.95
C LEU A 118 -15.96 -21.85 30.27
N GLU A 119 -15.51 -22.49 31.33
CA GLU A 119 -15.84 -22.09 32.70
C GLU A 119 -15.12 -20.80 33.02
N MET A 120 -15.80 -19.67 32.87
CA MET A 120 -15.28 -18.34 33.16
C MET A 120 -16.32 -17.50 33.89
N LYS A 121 -15.86 -16.43 34.54
CA LYS A 121 -16.78 -15.44 35.13
C LYS A 121 -17.62 -14.82 34.00
N PRO A 122 -18.93 -14.58 34.22
CA PRO A 122 -19.77 -13.91 33.24
C PRO A 122 -19.17 -12.58 32.81
N LEU A 123 -19.19 -12.33 31.51
CA LEU A 123 -18.77 -11.05 30.94
C LEU A 123 -19.96 -10.11 31.02
N ASN A 124 -19.75 -8.88 31.49
CA ASN A 124 -20.80 -7.87 31.64
C ASN A 124 -20.76 -6.79 30.56
N VAL A 125 -19.61 -6.59 29.93
CA VAL A 125 -19.37 -5.59 28.88
C VAL A 125 -18.86 -6.26 27.62
N LEU A 126 -19.49 -5.97 26.50
CA LEU A 126 -19.05 -6.36 25.16
C LEU A 126 -18.69 -5.12 24.35
N VAL A 127 -17.51 -5.12 23.73
CA VAL A 127 -17.12 -4.12 22.74
C VAL A 127 -16.89 -4.83 21.41
N ILE A 128 -17.61 -4.41 20.38
CA ILE A 128 -17.43 -4.87 19.01
C ILE A 128 -16.85 -3.71 18.21
N ASP A 129 -15.58 -3.83 17.84
CA ASP A 129 -14.92 -2.90 16.93
C ASP A 129 -15.14 -3.31 15.46
N GLU A 130 -15.07 -2.36 14.54
CA GLU A 130 -15.41 -2.52 13.12
C GLU A 130 -16.79 -3.17 12.89
N ALA A 131 -17.75 -2.89 13.78
CA ALA A 131 -19.09 -3.49 13.78
C ALA A 131 -19.88 -3.22 12.48
N ALA A 132 -19.55 -2.15 11.76
CA ALA A 132 -20.15 -1.83 10.46
C ALA A 132 -19.74 -2.81 9.34
N GLN A 133 -18.62 -3.51 9.51
CA GLN A 133 -18.10 -4.51 8.56
C GLN A 133 -18.67 -5.92 8.81
N LEU A 134 -19.28 -6.16 9.98
CA LEU A 134 -19.83 -7.47 10.30
C LEU A 134 -21.21 -7.68 9.68
N LYS A 135 -21.52 -8.91 9.32
CA LYS A 135 -22.91 -9.31 9.08
C LYS A 135 -23.67 -9.29 10.39
N GLU A 136 -24.97 -9.10 10.31
CA GLU A 136 -25.81 -9.10 11.51
C GLU A 136 -25.70 -10.39 12.32
N CYS A 137 -25.67 -11.55 11.65
CA CYS A 137 -25.50 -12.85 12.30
C CYS A 137 -24.13 -12.99 13.00
N GLU A 138 -23.07 -12.38 12.47
CA GLU A 138 -21.74 -12.42 13.07
C GLU A 138 -21.68 -11.58 14.36
N SER A 139 -22.37 -10.43 14.36
CA SER A 139 -22.52 -9.57 15.56
C SER A 139 -23.36 -10.25 16.66
N ALA A 140 -24.32 -11.10 16.29
CA ALA A 140 -25.19 -11.80 17.23
C ALA A 140 -24.48 -12.86 18.07
N ILE A 141 -23.36 -13.42 17.59
CA ILE A 141 -22.60 -14.48 18.27
C ILE A 141 -22.06 -14.00 19.63
N PRO A 142 -21.30 -12.89 19.72
CA PRO A 142 -20.83 -12.40 21.02
C PRO A 142 -21.95 -11.77 21.86
N LEU A 143 -23.01 -11.26 21.26
CA LEU A 143 -24.14 -10.66 21.99
C LEU A 143 -24.94 -11.67 22.83
N GLN A 144 -24.90 -12.95 22.44
CA GLN A 144 -25.57 -14.03 23.17
C GLN A 144 -24.73 -14.58 24.35
N LEU A 145 -23.52 -14.02 24.61
CA LEU A 145 -22.68 -14.49 25.70
C LEU A 145 -23.35 -14.28 27.07
N PRO A 146 -23.26 -15.24 28.00
CA PRO A 146 -23.92 -15.12 29.29
C PRO A 146 -23.42 -13.93 30.11
N GLY A 147 -24.36 -13.13 30.62
CA GLY A 147 -24.10 -12.02 31.54
C GLY A 147 -23.89 -10.66 30.89
N ILE A 148 -23.87 -10.55 29.55
CA ILE A 148 -23.69 -9.27 28.86
C ILE A 148 -24.83 -8.33 29.24
N ALA A 149 -24.47 -7.23 29.91
CA ALA A 149 -25.39 -6.18 30.34
C ALA A 149 -25.23 -4.90 29.50
N HIS A 150 -24.02 -4.65 28.99
CA HIS A 150 -23.70 -3.48 28.17
C HIS A 150 -22.96 -3.90 26.90
N SER A 151 -23.41 -3.39 25.76
CA SER A 151 -22.75 -3.61 24.47
C SER A 151 -22.43 -2.28 23.79
N PHE A 152 -21.20 -2.18 23.28
CA PHE A 152 -20.71 -1.04 22.51
C PHE A 152 -20.38 -1.52 21.11
N LEU A 153 -21.07 -0.99 20.10
CA LEU A 153 -20.79 -1.23 18.70
C LEU A 153 -20.06 -0.02 18.15
N ILE A 154 -18.81 -0.21 17.74
CA ILE A 154 -17.95 0.83 17.17
C ILE A 154 -17.76 0.49 15.70
N GLY A 155 -18.05 1.43 14.81
CA GLY A 155 -17.95 1.21 13.38
C GLY A 155 -18.31 2.46 12.59
N ASP A 156 -18.15 2.37 11.28
CA ASP A 156 -18.41 3.46 10.34
C ASP A 156 -19.14 2.89 9.11
N GLU A 157 -20.40 3.27 8.92
CA GLU A 157 -21.22 2.80 7.79
C GLU A 157 -20.75 3.34 6.43
N TRP A 158 -19.87 4.35 6.42
CA TRP A 158 -19.23 4.89 5.22
C TRP A 158 -17.89 4.22 4.90
N GLN A 159 -17.48 3.22 5.68
CA GLN A 159 -16.35 2.32 5.38
C GLN A 159 -16.84 0.93 4.94
N LEU A 160 -15.92 -0.02 4.73
CA LEU A 160 -16.22 -1.28 4.05
C LEU A 160 -17.36 -2.06 4.73
N PRO A 161 -18.42 -2.43 3.98
CA PRO A 161 -19.47 -3.31 4.49
C PRO A 161 -18.97 -4.76 4.55
N ALA A 162 -19.82 -5.65 5.06
CA ALA A 162 -19.56 -7.08 5.05
C ALA A 162 -19.41 -7.64 3.62
N THR A 163 -18.43 -8.53 3.42
CA THR A 163 -18.25 -9.21 2.14
C THR A 163 -19.34 -10.28 1.95
N VAL A 164 -20.12 -10.13 0.89
CA VAL A 164 -21.13 -11.09 0.43
C VAL A 164 -20.80 -11.49 -1.01
N LEU A 165 -20.59 -12.79 -1.24
CA LEU A 165 -20.20 -13.32 -2.56
C LEU A 165 -21.41 -13.61 -3.46
N SER A 166 -22.56 -13.94 -2.86
CA SER A 166 -23.79 -14.25 -3.58
C SER A 166 -24.56 -12.97 -3.86
N ASN A 167 -24.75 -12.65 -5.15
CA ASN A 167 -25.55 -11.48 -5.56
C ASN A 167 -26.97 -11.56 -4.99
N VAL A 168 -27.59 -12.75 -4.98
CA VAL A 168 -28.95 -12.95 -4.42
C VAL A 168 -28.98 -12.59 -2.92
N SER A 169 -27.93 -12.94 -2.18
CA SER A 169 -27.84 -12.62 -0.75
C SER A 169 -27.57 -11.13 -0.52
N ASP A 170 -26.75 -10.51 -1.36
CA ASP A 170 -26.46 -9.08 -1.30
C ASP A 170 -27.73 -8.25 -1.58
N GLU A 171 -28.47 -8.61 -2.63
CA GLU A 171 -29.77 -8.03 -2.99
C GLU A 171 -30.82 -8.21 -1.87
N ALA A 172 -30.79 -9.34 -1.15
CA ALA A 172 -31.63 -9.58 0.02
C ALA A 172 -31.18 -8.79 1.28
N GLY A 173 -30.10 -8.02 1.20
CA GLY A 173 -29.59 -7.20 2.30
C GLY A 173 -28.78 -7.97 3.34
N PHE A 174 -28.28 -9.17 3.03
CA PHE A 174 -27.48 -9.98 3.94
C PHE A 174 -26.17 -9.29 4.38
N GLY A 175 -25.64 -8.38 3.56
CA GLY A 175 -24.45 -7.60 3.86
C GLY A 175 -24.67 -6.45 4.85
N ARG A 176 -25.93 -6.14 5.21
CA ARG A 176 -26.26 -5.09 6.17
C ARG A 176 -25.79 -5.48 7.57
N SER A 177 -25.00 -4.62 8.19
CA SER A 177 -24.53 -4.82 9.56
C SER A 177 -25.60 -4.49 10.60
N LEU A 178 -25.45 -5.06 11.80
CA LEU A 178 -26.29 -4.70 12.94
C LEU A 178 -26.15 -3.21 13.26
N PHE A 179 -24.93 -2.68 13.18
CA PHE A 179 -24.63 -1.26 13.38
C PHE A 179 -25.43 -0.36 12.43
N GLN A 180 -25.41 -0.69 11.13
CA GLN A 180 -26.16 0.05 10.12
C GLN A 180 -27.67 -0.07 10.36
N ARG A 181 -28.18 -1.26 10.68
CA ARG A 181 -29.61 -1.47 10.96
C ARG A 181 -30.09 -0.63 12.14
N LEU A 182 -29.37 -0.61 13.26
CA LEU A 182 -29.73 0.18 14.44
C LEU A 182 -29.71 1.68 14.12
N THR A 183 -28.73 2.14 13.36
CA THR A 183 -28.66 3.54 12.89
C THR A 183 -29.88 3.90 12.04
N THR A 184 -30.28 3.05 11.09
CA THR A 184 -31.48 3.26 10.26
C THR A 184 -32.77 3.27 11.08
N LEU A 185 -32.83 2.53 12.19
CA LEU A 185 -33.98 2.53 13.10
C LEU A 185 -34.02 3.75 14.03
N GLY A 186 -33.06 4.67 13.93
CA GLY A 186 -33.03 5.90 14.71
C GLY A 186 -32.36 5.77 16.08
N HIS A 187 -31.60 4.69 16.34
CA HIS A 187 -30.77 4.63 17.53
C HIS A 187 -29.74 5.76 17.50
N SER A 188 -29.61 6.48 18.63
CA SER A 188 -28.61 7.53 18.77
C SER A 188 -27.21 6.95 18.64
N LYS A 189 -26.43 7.48 17.70
CA LYS A 189 -25.00 7.20 17.57
C LYS A 189 -24.18 8.40 18.03
N HIS A 190 -23.03 8.13 18.63
CA HIS A 190 -22.07 9.16 18.99
C HIS A 190 -21.01 9.26 17.90
N LEU A 191 -20.94 10.41 17.22
CA LEU A 191 -19.92 10.66 16.19
C LEU A 191 -18.64 11.19 16.84
N LEU A 192 -17.54 10.44 16.71
CA LEU A 192 -16.21 10.97 17.00
C LEU A 192 -15.79 11.90 15.87
N ASN A 193 -15.94 13.20 16.10
CA ASN A 193 -15.89 14.22 15.05
C ASN A 193 -14.54 14.91 14.89
N ILE A 194 -13.45 14.39 15.46
CA ILE A 194 -12.10 14.96 15.30
C ILE A 194 -11.17 13.91 14.71
N GLN A 195 -10.53 14.24 13.57
CA GLN A 195 -9.55 13.38 12.91
C GLN A 195 -8.12 13.85 13.21
N TYR A 196 -7.24 12.88 13.47
CA TYR A 196 -5.84 13.08 13.87
C TYR A 196 -4.83 12.51 12.87
N ARG A 197 -5.30 11.98 11.73
CA ARG A 197 -4.49 11.21 10.78
C ARG A 197 -4.04 12.04 9.59
N MET A 198 -4.95 12.69 8.89
CA MET A 198 -4.74 13.19 7.54
C MET A 198 -4.39 14.68 7.55
N HIS A 199 -3.53 15.10 6.63
CA HIS A 199 -3.40 16.51 6.27
C HIS A 199 -4.76 17.07 5.81
N PRO A 200 -5.14 18.33 6.17
CA PRO A 200 -6.43 18.94 5.81
C PRO A 200 -6.78 18.88 4.31
N SER A 201 -5.79 19.01 3.44
CA SER A 201 -6.00 18.89 1.98
C SER A 201 -6.48 17.50 1.54
N ILE A 202 -6.21 16.46 2.33
CA ILE A 202 -6.69 15.09 2.08
C ILE A 202 -8.09 14.93 2.67
N SER A 203 -8.30 15.29 3.95
CA SER A 203 -9.57 15.08 4.67
C SER A 203 -10.73 15.90 4.10
N CYS A 204 -10.45 17.05 3.47
CA CYS A 204 -11.44 17.96 2.90
C CYS A 204 -12.48 17.25 2.00
N PHE A 205 -12.04 16.46 1.02
CA PHE A 205 -12.97 15.80 0.09
C PHE A 205 -13.78 14.68 0.76
N PRO A 206 -13.19 13.69 1.45
CA PRO A 206 -13.96 12.65 2.14
C PRO A 206 -14.97 13.22 3.15
N ASN A 207 -14.58 14.25 3.90
CA ASN A 207 -15.45 14.89 4.87
C ASN A 207 -16.69 15.53 4.23
N ALA A 208 -16.49 16.30 3.15
CA ALA A 208 -17.59 16.89 2.40
C ALA A 208 -18.48 15.84 1.74
N ARG A 209 -17.88 14.77 1.19
CA ARG A 209 -18.59 13.79 0.36
C ARG A 209 -19.34 12.73 1.18
N PHE A 210 -18.75 12.24 2.27
CA PHE A 210 -19.27 11.09 3.02
C PHE A 210 -19.80 11.48 4.42
N TYR A 211 -19.27 12.55 5.02
CA TYR A 211 -19.56 12.88 6.42
C TYR A 211 -20.27 14.23 6.60
N SER A 212 -20.79 14.83 5.52
CA SER A 212 -21.53 16.10 5.55
C SER A 212 -20.79 17.23 6.28
N ASN A 213 -19.45 17.29 6.15
CA ASN A 213 -18.59 18.26 6.84
C ASN A 213 -18.64 18.21 8.38
N GLN A 214 -19.07 17.09 8.97
CA GLN A 214 -19.15 16.96 10.44
C GLN A 214 -17.80 16.64 11.08
N ILE A 215 -16.79 16.21 10.32
CA ILE A 215 -15.46 15.87 10.84
C ILE A 215 -14.57 17.13 10.87
N LEU A 216 -13.84 17.31 11.97
CA LEU A 216 -12.91 18.41 12.20
C LEU A 216 -11.47 17.91 12.18
N ASP A 217 -10.58 18.68 11.60
CA ASP A 217 -9.14 18.40 11.66
C ASP A 217 -8.55 18.85 13.00
N ALA A 218 -7.83 17.95 13.68
CA ALA A 218 -7.15 18.24 14.93
C ALA A 218 -6.04 19.31 14.76
N PRO A 219 -5.67 20.05 15.83
CA PRO A 219 -4.58 21.02 15.75
C PRO A 219 -3.24 20.43 15.30
N CYS A 220 -2.96 19.17 15.65
CA CYS A 220 -1.70 18.49 15.31
C CYS A 220 -1.49 18.31 13.80
N VAL A 221 -2.56 18.11 13.02
CA VAL A 221 -2.48 17.92 11.56
C VAL A 221 -2.53 19.24 10.79
N LYS A 222 -2.92 20.35 11.44
CA LYS A 222 -2.94 21.70 10.86
C LYS A 222 -1.60 22.43 11.00
N HIS A 223 -0.73 21.96 11.88
CA HIS A 223 0.54 22.63 12.16
C HIS A 223 1.52 22.44 11.00
N ARG A 224 2.33 23.46 10.68
CA ARG A 224 3.32 23.41 9.59
C ARG A 224 4.33 22.28 9.72
N SER A 225 4.63 21.84 10.95
CA SER A 225 5.53 20.70 11.17
C SER A 225 4.97 19.36 10.71
N TYR A 226 3.65 19.27 10.54
CA TYR A 226 2.97 18.09 10.01
C TYR A 226 3.07 18.01 8.48
N GLU A 227 3.27 19.14 7.82
CA GLU A 227 3.39 19.23 6.37
C GLU A 227 4.78 18.70 5.93
N LYS A 228 4.77 17.50 5.35
CA LYS A 228 5.98 16.83 4.85
C LYS A 228 6.06 16.93 3.33
N HIS A 229 7.19 17.39 2.82
CA HIS A 229 7.48 17.49 1.38
C HIS A 229 8.51 16.44 0.99
N TYR A 230 8.04 15.28 0.56
CA TYR A 230 8.93 14.15 0.25
C TYR A 230 9.62 14.25 -1.10
N LEU A 231 9.01 14.93 -2.07
CA LEU A 231 9.55 15.14 -3.40
C LEU A 231 9.41 16.62 -3.80
N PRO A 232 10.33 17.14 -4.63
CA PRO A 232 10.21 18.49 -5.16
C PRO A 232 9.11 18.54 -6.23
N TRP A 233 8.39 19.66 -6.31
CA TRP A 233 7.32 20.00 -7.28
C TRP A 233 5.88 19.82 -6.76
N PRO A 234 4.93 20.73 -7.11
CA PRO A 234 3.55 20.71 -6.57
C PRO A 234 2.73 19.43 -6.80
N MET A 235 3.03 18.62 -7.82
CA MET A 235 2.41 17.28 -8.06
C MET A 235 2.53 16.37 -6.85
N PHE A 236 3.55 16.54 -6.03
CA PHE A 236 3.85 15.65 -4.92
C PHE A 236 3.48 16.28 -3.57
N GLY A 237 2.54 17.23 -3.58
CA GLY A 237 1.96 17.80 -2.37
C GLY A 237 1.07 16.83 -1.59
N PRO A 238 0.40 17.32 -0.53
CA PRO A 238 -0.41 16.50 0.36
C PRO A 238 -1.60 15.81 -0.33
N TYR A 239 -2.15 16.40 -1.39
CA TYR A 239 -3.24 15.83 -2.16
C TYR A 239 -3.04 16.14 -3.64
N SER A 240 -2.97 15.08 -4.45
CA SER A 240 -2.75 15.20 -5.90
C SER A 240 -3.48 14.13 -6.68
N PHE A 241 -4.17 14.55 -7.73
CA PHE A 241 -4.64 13.67 -8.79
C PHE A 241 -3.66 13.76 -9.97
N ILE A 242 -3.04 12.64 -10.33
CA ILE A 242 -2.05 12.54 -11.40
C ILE A 242 -2.68 11.75 -12.54
N ASN A 243 -3.06 12.45 -13.60
CA ASN A 243 -3.63 11.86 -14.80
C ASN A 243 -2.59 11.02 -15.54
N VAL A 244 -2.88 9.73 -15.72
CA VAL A 244 -2.06 8.76 -16.45
C VAL A 244 -2.86 8.20 -17.62
N CYS A 245 -2.46 8.56 -18.84
CA CYS A 245 -3.08 8.02 -20.06
C CYS A 245 -2.49 6.63 -20.37
N GLY A 246 -3.02 5.57 -19.77
CA GLY A 246 -2.72 4.16 -20.11
C GLY A 246 -3.92 3.44 -20.74
N ARG A 247 -3.75 2.18 -21.15
CA ARG A 247 -4.89 1.29 -21.45
C ARG A 247 -4.97 0.20 -20.40
N GLU A 248 -6.19 -0.12 -19.99
CA GLU A 248 -6.44 -1.28 -19.13
C GLU A 248 -6.30 -2.58 -19.93
N GLU A 249 -5.73 -3.59 -19.29
CA GLU A 249 -5.66 -4.96 -19.77
C GLU A 249 -6.60 -5.83 -18.93
N VAL A 250 -7.33 -6.71 -19.59
CA VAL A 250 -8.18 -7.72 -18.94
C VAL A 250 -7.36 -8.97 -18.71
N VAL A 251 -7.37 -9.49 -17.49
CA VAL A 251 -6.61 -10.67 -17.05
C VAL A 251 -7.57 -11.64 -16.33
N ASP A 252 -7.10 -12.85 -16.04
CA ASP A 252 -7.85 -13.89 -15.32
C ASP A 252 -9.20 -14.20 -15.96
N ALA A 253 -9.18 -14.52 -17.26
CA ALA A 253 -10.37 -14.86 -18.05
C ALA A 253 -11.51 -13.82 -18.02
N GLY A 254 -11.23 -12.56 -17.67
CA GLY A 254 -12.25 -11.51 -17.61
C GLY A 254 -12.50 -10.92 -16.23
N TYR A 255 -12.00 -11.54 -15.16
CA TYR A 255 -12.38 -11.19 -13.80
C TYR A 255 -11.50 -10.11 -13.14
N SER A 256 -10.33 -9.78 -13.72
CA SER A 256 -9.45 -8.76 -13.16
C SER A 256 -8.89 -7.82 -14.23
N HIS A 257 -8.47 -6.65 -13.79
CA HIS A 257 -7.88 -5.62 -14.65
C HIS A 257 -6.52 -5.19 -14.11
N ARG A 258 -5.62 -4.83 -15.02
CA ARG A 258 -4.35 -4.19 -14.70
C ARG A 258 -4.03 -3.08 -15.69
N ASN A 259 -3.19 -2.15 -15.27
CA ASN A 259 -2.72 -1.05 -16.11
C ASN A 259 -1.21 -0.92 -15.95
N MET A 260 -0.49 -1.44 -16.94
CA MET A 260 0.97 -1.52 -16.95
C MET A 260 1.64 -0.14 -17.07
N VAL A 261 0.93 0.87 -17.59
CA VAL A 261 1.42 2.26 -17.65
C VAL A 261 1.34 2.91 -16.27
N GLU A 262 0.22 2.76 -15.56
CA GLU A 262 0.11 3.20 -14.16
C GLU A 262 1.15 2.50 -13.29
N LEU A 263 1.35 1.19 -13.46
CA LEU A 263 2.38 0.43 -12.74
C LEU A 263 3.80 1.00 -12.99
N ALA A 264 4.12 1.40 -14.22
CA ALA A 264 5.41 2.02 -14.53
C ALA A 264 5.59 3.38 -13.83
N VAL A 265 4.51 4.17 -13.72
CA VAL A 265 4.48 5.43 -12.96
C VAL A 265 4.67 5.16 -11.47
N VAL A 266 3.93 4.21 -10.88
CA VAL A 266 4.10 3.75 -9.49
C VAL A 266 5.54 3.36 -9.22
N GLN A 267 6.12 2.50 -10.07
CA GLN A 267 7.49 2.06 -9.92
C GLN A 267 8.48 3.22 -9.97
N ARG A 268 8.25 4.22 -10.84
CA ARG A 268 9.08 5.42 -10.89
C ARG A 268 8.96 6.24 -9.62
N LEU A 269 7.75 6.48 -9.13
CA LEU A 269 7.50 7.24 -7.90
C LEU A 269 8.19 6.61 -6.69
N VAL A 270 8.03 5.30 -6.49
CA VAL A 270 8.68 4.58 -5.38
C VAL A 270 10.21 4.68 -5.47
N ARG A 271 10.78 4.56 -6.67
CA ARG A 271 12.23 4.74 -6.87
C ARG A 271 12.69 6.15 -6.57
N THR A 272 11.92 7.17 -6.96
CA THR A 272 12.27 8.58 -6.70
C THR A 272 12.15 8.88 -5.22
N LEU A 273 11.10 8.41 -4.56
CA LEU A 273 10.93 8.48 -3.10
C LEU A 273 12.09 7.82 -2.37
N TYR A 274 12.45 6.60 -2.77
CA TYR A 274 13.58 5.90 -2.17
C TYR A 274 14.88 6.69 -2.33
N LYS A 275 15.15 7.26 -3.51
CA LYS A 275 16.35 8.08 -3.74
C LYS A 275 16.36 9.36 -2.91
N ALA A 276 15.21 10.02 -2.76
CA ALA A 276 15.08 11.22 -1.94
C ALA A 276 15.22 10.91 -0.44
N TRP A 277 14.72 9.74 -0.01
CA TRP A 277 14.82 9.26 1.36
C TRP A 277 16.22 8.74 1.72
N ASN A 278 16.95 8.14 0.77
CA ASN A 278 18.26 7.52 0.99
C ASN A 278 19.30 8.58 1.43
N GLY A 279 19.43 8.78 2.74
CA GLY A 279 20.19 9.86 3.38
C GLY A 279 19.46 10.52 4.56
N SER A 280 18.16 10.26 4.73
CA SER A 280 17.34 10.67 5.86
C SER A 280 17.46 9.69 7.03
N ARG A 281 17.34 10.19 8.26
CA ARG A 281 17.19 9.36 9.48
C ARG A 281 15.73 9.11 9.85
N GLU A 282 14.78 9.71 9.13
CA GLU A 282 13.34 9.55 9.39
C GLU A 282 12.82 8.24 8.78
N LYS A 283 11.98 7.54 9.54
CA LYS A 283 11.21 6.41 9.01
C LYS A 283 10.17 6.94 8.03
N LEU A 284 10.03 6.29 6.89
CA LEU A 284 9.05 6.61 5.87
C LEU A 284 8.28 5.35 5.47
N SER A 285 6.96 5.44 5.55
CA SER A 285 6.08 4.35 5.15
C SER A 285 5.24 4.73 3.93
N VAL A 286 5.20 3.84 2.94
CA VAL A 286 4.52 4.07 1.65
C VAL A 286 3.55 2.93 1.40
N GLY A 287 2.26 3.26 1.28
CA GLY A 287 1.22 2.32 0.87
C GLY A 287 0.86 2.51 -0.59
N ILE A 288 0.78 1.40 -1.33
CA ILE A 288 0.30 1.37 -2.71
C ILE A 288 -0.99 0.58 -2.72
N ILE A 289 -2.08 1.27 -3.06
CA ILE A 289 -3.43 0.75 -3.04
C ILE A 289 -3.93 0.60 -4.47
N SER A 290 -4.51 -0.55 -4.79
CA SER A 290 -5.26 -0.74 -6.03
C SER A 290 -6.56 -1.49 -5.76
N PRO A 291 -7.68 -1.14 -6.41
CA PRO A 291 -8.92 -1.90 -6.30
C PRO A 291 -8.78 -3.34 -6.84
N TYR A 292 -7.92 -3.57 -7.83
CA TYR A 292 -7.81 -4.84 -8.54
C TYR A 292 -6.61 -5.68 -8.07
N ALA A 293 -6.87 -6.94 -7.74
CA ALA A 293 -5.85 -7.90 -7.29
C ALA A 293 -4.75 -8.14 -8.34
N ALA A 294 -5.10 -8.25 -9.63
CA ALA A 294 -4.11 -8.44 -10.70
C ALA A 294 -3.12 -7.27 -10.78
N GLN A 295 -3.57 -6.03 -10.53
CA GLN A 295 -2.68 -4.86 -10.45
C GLN A 295 -1.79 -4.91 -9.21
N VAL A 296 -2.31 -5.33 -8.06
CA VAL A 296 -1.53 -5.50 -6.82
C VAL A 296 -0.40 -6.51 -7.04
N VAL A 297 -0.72 -7.69 -7.57
CA VAL A 297 0.27 -8.74 -7.87
C VAL A 297 1.31 -8.23 -8.86
N ALA A 298 0.88 -7.60 -9.96
CA ALA A 298 1.80 -7.06 -10.95
C ALA A 298 2.76 -6.00 -10.37
N ILE A 299 2.27 -5.12 -9.47
CA ILE A 299 3.10 -4.13 -8.79
C ILE A 299 4.10 -4.83 -7.84
N GLN A 300 3.64 -5.80 -7.04
CA GLN A 300 4.49 -6.57 -6.11
C GLN A 300 5.63 -7.28 -6.86
N GLU A 301 5.30 -8.02 -7.92
CA GLU A 301 6.26 -8.69 -8.79
C GLU A 301 7.29 -7.70 -9.37
N LYS A 302 6.84 -6.52 -9.81
CA LYS A 302 7.71 -5.52 -10.41
C LYS A 302 8.63 -4.82 -9.41
N LEU A 303 8.19 -4.66 -8.16
CA LEU A 303 9.01 -4.12 -7.08
C LEU A 303 9.98 -5.17 -6.51
N GLY A 304 9.65 -6.46 -6.67
CA GLY A 304 10.54 -7.59 -6.40
C GLY A 304 11.01 -7.67 -4.95
N GLY A 305 10.14 -7.32 -3.99
CA GLY A 305 10.46 -7.30 -2.55
C GLY A 305 11.56 -6.33 -2.12
N LYS A 306 12.13 -5.54 -3.05
CA LYS A 306 13.30 -4.69 -2.82
C LYS A 306 13.14 -3.73 -1.65
N TYR A 307 11.91 -3.25 -1.43
CA TYR A 307 11.58 -2.21 -0.45
C TYR A 307 10.77 -2.75 0.75
N GLU A 308 10.66 -4.08 0.91
CA GLU A 308 9.89 -4.67 2.01
C GLU A 308 10.71 -4.82 3.30
N LYS A 309 12.04 -4.92 3.18
CA LYS A 309 12.96 -5.21 4.29
C LYS A 309 14.04 -4.14 4.49
N ILE A 310 13.81 -2.92 4.01
CA ILE A 310 14.76 -1.82 4.21
C ILE A 310 14.43 -1.15 5.53
N ASP A 311 15.40 -1.10 6.44
CA ASP A 311 15.23 -0.41 7.71
C ASP A 311 14.94 1.08 7.47
N GLY A 312 13.84 1.56 8.05
CA GLY A 312 13.36 2.93 7.88
C GLY A 312 12.64 3.28 6.57
N PHE A 313 12.55 2.39 5.57
CA PHE A 313 11.76 2.62 4.35
C PHE A 313 10.92 1.40 4.00
N VAL A 314 9.62 1.47 4.26
CA VAL A 314 8.71 0.34 4.10
C VAL A 314 7.70 0.63 3.00
N VAL A 315 7.62 -0.25 2.00
CA VAL A 315 6.59 -0.18 0.96
C VAL A 315 5.63 -1.37 1.11
N LYS A 316 4.34 -1.08 1.25
CA LYS A 316 3.28 -2.11 1.28
C LYS A 316 2.37 -1.97 0.06
N VAL A 317 2.06 -3.08 -0.59
CA VAL A 317 1.16 -3.10 -1.74
C VAL A 317 0.01 -4.05 -1.43
N LYS A 318 -1.22 -3.55 -1.41
CA LYS A 318 -2.42 -4.35 -1.12
C LYS A 318 -3.64 -3.79 -1.85
N THR A 319 -4.72 -4.56 -1.81
CA THR A 319 -6.03 -4.09 -2.25
C THR A 319 -6.60 -3.05 -1.28
N VAL A 320 -7.65 -2.33 -1.69
CA VAL A 320 -8.40 -1.42 -0.79
C VAL A 320 -8.83 -2.16 0.49
N ASP A 321 -9.39 -3.35 0.33
CA ASP A 321 -9.88 -4.18 1.44
C ASP A 321 -8.76 -4.66 2.34
N GLY A 322 -7.60 -5.00 1.76
CA GLY A 322 -6.41 -5.39 2.53
C GLY A 322 -5.74 -4.24 3.31
N PHE A 323 -6.13 -2.98 3.03
CA PHE A 323 -5.61 -1.77 3.69
C PHE A 323 -6.54 -1.23 4.79
N GLN A 324 -7.69 -1.86 5.05
CA GLN A 324 -8.55 -1.45 6.15
C GLN A 324 -7.83 -1.55 7.49
N GLY A 325 -8.05 -0.55 8.37
CA GLY A 325 -7.33 -0.39 9.63
C GLY A 325 -5.86 0.02 9.51
N GLY A 326 -5.26 -0.04 8.30
CA GLY A 326 -3.91 0.43 8.04
C GLY A 326 -3.85 1.94 7.78
N GLU A 327 -2.67 2.52 7.99
CA GLU A 327 -2.33 3.88 7.59
C GLU A 327 -0.86 3.94 7.20
N GLU A 328 -0.51 4.84 6.28
CA GLU A 328 0.87 5.06 5.85
C GLU A 328 1.14 6.56 5.65
N ASP A 329 2.40 6.98 5.71
CA ASP A 329 2.76 8.40 5.53
C ASP A 329 2.37 8.90 4.13
N ILE A 330 2.64 8.08 3.11
CA ILE A 330 2.27 8.34 1.73
C ILE A 330 1.40 7.21 1.20
N ILE A 331 0.27 7.55 0.58
CA ILE A 331 -0.56 6.59 -0.14
C ILE A 331 -0.56 6.92 -1.62
N ILE A 332 -0.24 5.93 -2.44
CA ILE A 332 -0.34 5.97 -3.90
C ILE A 332 -1.48 5.06 -4.33
N ILE A 333 -2.54 5.61 -4.90
CA ILE A 333 -3.68 4.85 -5.42
C ILE A 333 -3.47 4.63 -6.91
N SER A 334 -3.49 3.39 -7.39
CA SER A 334 -3.61 3.05 -8.82
C SER A 334 -5.05 2.67 -9.10
N THR A 335 -5.76 3.49 -9.88
CA THR A 335 -7.18 3.28 -10.18
C THR A 335 -7.41 2.28 -11.31
N VAL A 336 -6.39 2.00 -12.13
CA VAL A 336 -6.38 1.02 -13.23
C VAL A 336 -7.27 1.40 -14.41
N ARG A 337 -8.52 1.78 -14.15
CA ARG A 337 -9.58 1.86 -15.16
C ARG A 337 -9.34 2.98 -16.17
N SER A 338 -9.35 2.59 -17.44
CA SER A 338 -9.04 3.49 -18.56
C SER A 338 -9.80 3.10 -19.82
N ASN A 339 -11.00 3.65 -19.98
CA ASN A 339 -11.90 3.37 -21.11
C ASN A 339 -12.76 4.59 -21.45
N SER A 340 -13.28 4.64 -22.68
CA SER A 340 -14.07 5.77 -23.17
C SER A 340 -15.50 5.83 -22.60
N SER A 341 -16.01 4.70 -22.08
CA SER A 341 -17.38 4.58 -21.54
C SER A 341 -17.51 5.05 -20.10
N GLY A 342 -16.42 5.39 -19.40
CA GLY A 342 -16.47 5.79 -17.99
C GLY A 342 -16.74 4.63 -17.03
N ALA A 343 -16.67 3.39 -17.50
CA ALA A 343 -16.98 2.21 -16.71
C ALA A 343 -15.85 1.89 -15.72
N ILE A 344 -16.15 1.96 -14.41
CA ILE A 344 -15.17 1.73 -13.34
C ILE A 344 -15.44 0.47 -12.50
N GLY A 345 -16.53 -0.25 -12.78
CA GLY A 345 -16.91 -1.48 -12.06
C GLY A 345 -17.16 -1.22 -10.57
N PHE A 346 -16.73 -2.15 -9.72
CA PHE A 346 -16.92 -2.09 -8.26
C PHE A 346 -16.24 -0.89 -7.57
N MET A 347 -15.39 -0.14 -8.27
CA MET A 347 -14.84 1.12 -7.76
C MET A 347 -15.90 2.21 -7.56
N SER A 348 -17.08 2.08 -8.17
CA SER A 348 -18.21 2.99 -7.96
C SER A 348 -18.75 2.93 -6.53
N ASN A 349 -18.43 1.87 -5.77
CA ASN A 349 -18.83 1.74 -4.38
C ASN A 349 -18.24 2.91 -3.53
N PRO A 350 -19.11 3.70 -2.86
CA PRO A 350 -18.67 4.88 -2.12
C PRO A 350 -17.83 4.51 -0.89
N GLN A 351 -18.13 3.39 -0.22
CA GLN A 351 -17.40 2.96 0.96
C GLN A 351 -15.94 2.57 0.66
N ARG A 352 -15.72 1.81 -0.42
CA ARG A 352 -14.37 1.46 -0.92
C ARG A 352 -13.59 2.71 -1.30
N THR A 353 -14.27 3.67 -1.93
CA THR A 353 -13.66 4.96 -2.28
C THR A 353 -13.23 5.72 -1.02
N ASN A 354 -14.11 5.85 -0.04
CA ASN A 354 -13.80 6.52 1.23
C ASN A 354 -12.61 5.86 1.94
N VAL A 355 -12.60 4.53 2.05
CA VAL A 355 -11.51 3.78 2.67
C VAL A 355 -10.19 4.07 1.95
N ALA A 356 -10.14 3.96 0.63
CA ALA A 356 -8.94 4.20 -0.15
C ALA A 356 -8.36 5.61 0.06
N LEU A 357 -9.23 6.64 0.09
CA LEU A 357 -8.82 8.04 0.24
C LEU A 357 -8.35 8.42 1.65
N THR A 358 -8.72 7.63 2.66
CA THR A 358 -8.50 7.96 4.09
C THR A 358 -7.36 7.18 4.76
N ARG A 359 -6.46 6.57 3.96
CA ARG A 359 -5.32 5.78 4.46
C ARG A 359 -4.04 6.59 4.65
N ALA A 360 -3.93 7.77 4.05
CA ALA A 360 -2.69 8.56 4.05
C ALA A 360 -2.60 9.48 5.26
N ARG A 361 -1.39 9.65 5.81
CA ARG A 361 -1.14 10.66 6.85
C ARG A 361 -0.76 12.01 6.26
N HIS A 362 0.31 12.03 5.46
CA HIS A 362 0.89 13.27 4.93
C HIS A 362 0.57 13.51 3.46
N SER A 363 0.58 12.49 2.61
CA SER A 363 0.40 12.66 1.17
C SER A 363 -0.44 11.58 0.50
N LEU A 364 -1.44 11.99 -0.28
CA LEU A 364 -2.27 11.12 -1.10
C LEU A 364 -2.08 11.44 -2.59
N TRP A 365 -1.54 10.48 -3.35
CA TRP A 365 -1.32 10.59 -4.78
C TRP A 365 -2.18 9.58 -5.54
N ILE A 366 -3.14 10.08 -6.31
CA ILE A 366 -4.10 9.26 -7.05
C ILE A 366 -3.64 9.18 -8.50
N LEU A 367 -3.35 7.99 -8.99
CA LEU A 367 -2.98 7.70 -10.37
C LEU A 367 -4.18 7.13 -11.10
N GLY A 368 -4.59 7.78 -12.19
CA GLY A 368 -5.73 7.31 -12.97
C GLY A 368 -5.99 8.06 -14.24
N ASN A 369 -6.88 7.51 -15.05
CA ASN A 369 -7.39 8.23 -16.22
C ASN A 369 -8.50 9.19 -15.80
N GLY A 370 -8.17 10.49 -15.79
CA GLY A 370 -9.12 11.54 -15.39
C GLY A 370 -10.34 11.67 -16.31
N GLU A 371 -10.26 11.24 -17.58
CA GLU A 371 -11.41 11.25 -18.48
C GLU A 371 -12.38 10.11 -18.16
N THR A 372 -11.87 8.90 -17.92
CA THR A 372 -12.69 7.75 -17.50
C THR A 372 -13.40 8.04 -16.19
N LEU A 373 -12.65 8.51 -15.18
CA LEU A 373 -13.20 8.75 -13.84
C LEU A 373 -14.19 9.92 -13.81
N ALA A 374 -13.99 10.95 -14.64
CA ALA A 374 -14.95 12.06 -14.76
C ALA A 374 -16.27 11.66 -15.43
N LYS A 375 -16.33 10.52 -16.14
CA LYS A 375 -17.57 9.99 -16.77
C LYS A 375 -18.20 8.86 -15.97
N SER A 376 -17.74 8.62 -14.74
CA SER A 376 -18.10 7.42 -13.99
C SER A 376 -19.41 7.49 -13.20
N GLU A 377 -20.07 8.66 -13.17
CA GLU A 377 -21.31 8.90 -12.41
C GLU A 377 -21.21 8.43 -10.95
N SER A 378 -20.05 8.66 -10.33
CA SER A 378 -19.71 8.13 -9.01
C SER A 378 -18.98 9.15 -8.15
N ALA A 379 -18.59 8.77 -6.93
CA ALA A 379 -17.74 9.61 -6.07
C ALA A 379 -16.42 10.01 -6.76
N TRP A 380 -15.92 9.21 -7.72
CA TRP A 380 -14.72 9.52 -8.48
C TRP A 380 -14.88 10.69 -9.45
N GLU A 381 -16.07 10.90 -10.00
CA GLU A 381 -16.36 12.07 -10.83
C GLU A 381 -16.22 13.35 -10.01
N ALA A 382 -16.91 13.39 -8.87
CA ALA A 382 -16.84 14.51 -7.92
C ALA A 382 -15.39 14.74 -7.45
N LEU A 383 -14.62 13.67 -7.22
CA LEU A 383 -13.21 13.76 -6.84
C LEU A 383 -12.35 14.39 -7.93
N VAL A 384 -12.55 14.04 -9.20
CA VAL A 384 -11.79 14.64 -10.32
C VAL A 384 -12.14 16.12 -10.46
N HIS A 385 -13.42 16.49 -10.31
CA HIS A 385 -13.85 17.89 -10.34
C HIS A 385 -13.27 18.70 -9.16
N ASP A 386 -13.30 18.13 -7.96
CA ASP A 386 -12.67 18.73 -6.77
C ASP A 386 -11.16 18.94 -6.96
N ALA A 387 -10.44 17.92 -7.43
CA ALA A 387 -9.01 18.05 -7.70
C ALA A 387 -8.69 19.14 -8.74
N LYS A 388 -9.54 19.30 -9.77
CA LYS A 388 -9.40 20.39 -10.75
C LYS A 388 -9.68 21.76 -10.11
N ALA A 389 -10.76 21.88 -9.33
CA ALA A 389 -11.14 23.12 -8.66
C ALA A 389 -10.08 23.61 -7.67
N ARG A 390 -9.45 22.67 -6.94
CA ARG A 390 -8.38 22.96 -5.98
C ARG A 390 -6.98 23.07 -6.62
N SER A 391 -6.88 23.04 -7.95
CA SER A 391 -5.60 23.07 -8.69
C SER A 391 -4.64 21.93 -8.31
N CYS A 392 -5.16 20.79 -7.87
CA CYS A 392 -4.43 19.57 -7.52
C CYS A 392 -4.49 18.49 -8.62
N PHE A 393 -5.02 18.83 -9.81
CA PHE A 393 -5.06 17.97 -10.97
C PHE A 393 -3.84 18.19 -11.88
N TYR A 394 -3.02 17.16 -12.00
CA TYR A 394 -1.79 17.17 -12.76
C TYR A 394 -1.81 16.09 -13.86
N ASN A 395 -0.91 16.22 -14.84
CA ASN A 395 -0.70 15.17 -15.82
C ASN A 395 0.71 14.60 -15.64
N ALA A 396 0.85 13.27 -15.70
CA ALA A 396 2.12 12.60 -15.49
C ALA A 396 3.19 12.98 -16.53
N ASP A 397 2.80 13.50 -17.70
CA ASP A 397 3.72 13.96 -18.75
C ASP A 397 4.42 15.28 -18.41
N LYS A 398 3.93 16.04 -17.43
CA LYS A 398 4.57 17.28 -16.97
C LYS A 398 5.87 17.02 -16.20
N ASP A 399 5.98 15.88 -15.54
CA ASP A 399 7.22 15.47 -14.89
C ASP A 399 8.09 14.65 -15.87
N LYS A 400 9.37 15.01 -16.01
CA LYS A 400 10.28 14.38 -16.99
C LYS A 400 10.48 12.88 -16.73
N GLU A 401 10.56 12.48 -15.46
CA GLU A 401 10.84 11.11 -15.06
C GLU A 401 9.59 10.23 -15.22
N LEU A 402 8.42 10.74 -14.86
CA LEU A 402 7.13 10.08 -15.07
C LEU A 402 6.77 10.00 -16.57
N ALA A 403 7.03 11.06 -17.34
CA ALA A 403 6.84 11.07 -18.80
C ALA A 403 7.70 9.98 -19.47
N LYS A 404 8.97 9.86 -19.06
CA LYS A 404 9.86 8.81 -19.56
C LYS A 404 9.35 7.41 -19.19
N ALA A 405 8.95 7.19 -17.94
CA ALA A 405 8.39 5.91 -17.49
C ALA A 405 7.12 5.53 -18.28
N THR A 406 6.23 6.50 -18.49
CA THR A 406 5.00 6.33 -19.29
C THR A 406 5.33 5.94 -20.73
N LEU A 407 6.29 6.64 -21.36
CA LEU A 407 6.70 6.37 -22.74
C LEU A 407 7.35 4.99 -22.89
N ASP A 408 8.25 4.62 -21.97
CA ASP A 408 8.94 3.32 -22.01
C ASP A 408 7.94 2.16 -21.83
N ALA A 409 6.96 2.31 -20.95
CA ALA A 409 5.88 1.35 -20.79
C ALA A 409 5.00 1.23 -22.06
N LYS A 410 4.56 2.36 -22.62
CA LYS A 410 3.78 2.36 -23.87
C LYS A 410 4.53 1.72 -25.04
N LYS A 411 5.84 1.94 -25.14
CA LYS A 411 6.68 1.29 -26.16
C LYS A 411 6.73 -0.22 -25.97
N ALA A 412 6.91 -0.71 -24.73
CA ALA A 412 6.96 -2.13 -24.44
C ALA A 412 5.62 -2.83 -24.78
N LEU A 413 4.50 -2.15 -24.53
CA LEU A 413 3.14 -2.67 -24.77
C LEU A 413 2.64 -2.46 -26.21
N ASN A 414 3.42 -1.81 -27.07
CA ASN A 414 3.01 -1.36 -28.42
C ASN A 414 1.75 -0.44 -28.41
N GLN A 415 1.47 0.26 -27.32
CA GLN A 415 0.33 1.16 -27.16
C GLN A 415 0.68 2.58 -27.61
N LEU A 416 1.01 2.75 -28.90
CA LEU A 416 1.46 4.03 -29.46
C LEU A 416 0.39 4.77 -30.26
N ASP A 417 -0.84 4.26 -30.34
CA ASP A 417 -1.88 4.88 -31.20
C ASP A 417 -2.30 6.27 -30.72
N ASP A 418 -2.07 6.61 -29.44
CA ASP A 418 -2.34 7.95 -28.89
C ASP A 418 -1.48 9.03 -29.59
N LEU A 419 -0.36 8.65 -30.22
CA LEU A 419 0.48 9.54 -31.04
C LEU A 419 -0.23 10.00 -32.33
N ARG A 420 -1.36 9.40 -32.71
CA ARG A 420 -2.14 9.78 -33.90
C ARG A 420 -2.70 11.19 -33.78
N ASN A 421 -2.99 11.64 -32.57
CA ASN A 421 -3.42 13.00 -32.30
C ASN A 421 -2.16 13.85 -32.08
N GLY A 422 -1.92 14.85 -32.92
CA GLY A 422 -0.73 15.74 -32.83
C GLY A 422 -0.60 16.52 -31.51
N HIS A 423 -1.61 16.41 -30.64
CA HIS A 423 -1.63 16.94 -29.27
C HIS A 423 -1.18 15.92 -28.22
N SER A 424 -0.78 14.72 -28.62
CA SER A 424 -0.31 13.69 -27.69
C SER A 424 0.81 14.24 -26.81
N ALA A 425 0.64 14.04 -25.50
CA ALA A 425 1.58 14.41 -24.45
C ALA A 425 3.05 14.03 -24.80
N LEU A 426 3.23 12.91 -25.50
CA LEU A 426 4.52 12.35 -25.90
C LEU A 426 5.30 13.20 -26.92
N LEU A 427 4.63 14.04 -27.72
CA LEU A 427 5.28 14.94 -28.68
C LEU A 427 5.47 16.36 -28.13
N LYS A 428 4.88 16.69 -26.97
CA LYS A 428 5.09 17.99 -26.30
C LYS A 428 6.45 18.06 -25.61
N SER A 429 6.95 16.93 -25.08
CA SER A 429 8.28 16.83 -24.46
C SER A 429 9.40 16.52 -25.46
N ALA A 430 9.09 16.39 -26.75
CA ALA A 430 10.05 16.08 -27.80
C ALA A 430 10.87 17.32 -28.19
N ARG A 431 12.10 17.11 -28.69
CA ARG A 431 13.01 18.20 -29.10
C ARG A 431 12.44 19.00 -30.27
N TRP A 432 11.60 18.37 -31.08
CA TRP A 432 10.91 18.96 -32.23
C TRP A 432 9.41 18.74 -32.11
N LYS A 433 8.63 19.81 -32.31
CA LYS A 433 7.18 19.70 -32.38
C LYS A 433 6.80 19.05 -33.71
N VAL A 434 6.08 17.93 -33.65
CA VAL A 434 5.65 17.18 -34.83
C VAL A 434 4.19 17.50 -35.12
N LEU A 435 3.93 18.09 -36.28
CA LEU A 435 2.58 18.37 -36.75
C LEU A 435 2.21 17.37 -37.84
N PHE A 436 1.07 16.70 -37.66
CA PHE A 436 0.51 15.77 -38.64
C PHE A 436 -0.56 16.46 -39.46
N SER A 437 -0.44 16.40 -40.79
CA SER A 437 -1.53 16.76 -41.70
C SER A 437 -2.69 15.77 -41.58
N ASP A 438 -3.91 16.22 -41.87
CA ASP A 438 -5.09 15.35 -41.79
C ASP A 438 -5.01 14.19 -42.81
N CYS A 439 -4.40 14.42 -43.98
CA CYS A 439 -4.09 13.35 -44.94
C CYS A 439 -3.13 12.29 -44.39
N PHE A 440 -2.13 12.70 -43.60
CA PHE A 440 -1.23 11.77 -42.91
C PHE A 440 -1.97 10.97 -41.84
N ARG A 441 -2.81 11.62 -41.03
CA ARG A 441 -3.63 10.95 -39.99
C ARG A 441 -4.58 9.93 -40.59
N MET A 442 -5.29 10.30 -41.66
CA MET A 442 -6.20 9.41 -42.39
C MET A 442 -5.45 8.21 -42.96
N SER A 443 -4.26 8.45 -43.53
CA SER A 443 -3.46 7.37 -44.11
C SER A 443 -2.83 6.45 -43.06
N LEU A 444 -2.39 7.00 -41.93
CA LEU A 444 -1.90 6.22 -40.80
C LEU A 444 -3.04 5.36 -40.23
N GLY A 445 -4.28 5.88 -40.22
CA GLY A 445 -5.49 5.15 -39.88
C GLY A 445 -5.75 3.95 -40.79
N LYS A 446 -5.60 4.14 -42.12
CA LYS A 446 -5.84 3.12 -43.17
C LYS A 446 -4.81 1.97 -43.20
N LEU A 447 -3.67 2.08 -42.53
CA LEU A 447 -2.68 0.99 -42.48
C LEU A 447 -3.26 -0.23 -41.74
N LYS A 448 -3.49 -1.35 -42.46
CA LYS A 448 -4.00 -2.58 -41.85
C LYS A 448 -2.96 -3.32 -41.01
N SER A 449 -1.67 -3.23 -41.38
CA SER A 449 -0.58 -3.88 -40.64
C SER A 449 -0.17 -3.09 -39.39
N VAL A 450 -0.33 -3.73 -38.23
CA VAL A 450 0.15 -3.23 -36.92
C VAL A 450 1.67 -3.04 -36.94
N GLN A 451 2.39 -3.90 -37.64
CA GLN A 451 3.85 -3.89 -37.73
C GLN A 451 4.37 -2.69 -38.54
N THR A 452 3.69 -2.34 -39.64
CA THR A 452 4.01 -1.15 -40.45
C THR A 452 3.66 0.14 -39.72
N LYS A 453 2.50 0.21 -39.04
CA LYS A 453 2.13 1.32 -38.14
C LYS A 453 3.21 1.54 -37.07
N LYS A 454 3.71 0.45 -36.48
CA LYS A 454 4.77 0.45 -35.47
C LYS A 454 6.10 1.01 -35.98
N LEU A 455 6.53 0.65 -37.18
CA LEU A 455 7.77 1.18 -37.78
C LEU A 455 7.67 2.69 -38.02
N VAL A 456 6.52 3.15 -38.53
CA VAL A 456 6.26 4.58 -38.77
C VAL A 456 6.26 5.36 -37.45
N LEU A 457 5.56 4.88 -36.42
CA LEU A 457 5.51 5.55 -35.11
C LEU A 457 6.88 5.59 -34.41
N ASN A 458 7.67 4.52 -34.49
CA ASN A 458 9.04 4.50 -33.96
C ASN A 458 9.98 5.44 -34.72
N LEU A 459 9.82 5.55 -36.04
CA LEU A 459 10.57 6.51 -36.85
C LEU A 459 10.21 7.95 -36.45
N LEU A 460 8.91 8.25 -36.29
CA LEU A 460 8.44 9.56 -35.83
C LEU A 460 9.00 9.93 -34.46
N LEU A 461 9.02 8.98 -33.52
CA LEU A 461 9.63 9.19 -32.20
C LEU A 461 11.14 9.46 -32.32
N LYS A 462 11.88 8.69 -33.13
CA LYS A 462 13.32 8.91 -33.38
C LYS A 462 13.60 10.28 -34.02
N LEU A 463 12.77 10.70 -34.98
CA LEU A 463 12.90 12.00 -35.62
C LEU A 463 12.56 13.13 -34.64
N SER A 464 11.50 12.99 -33.86
CA SER A 464 11.08 13.97 -32.84
C SER A 464 12.11 14.15 -31.72
N SER A 465 12.92 13.12 -31.42
CA SER A 465 14.04 13.19 -30.48
C SER A 465 15.34 13.73 -31.09
N GLY A 466 15.35 14.05 -32.39
CA GLY A 466 16.48 14.65 -33.10
C GLY A 466 17.46 13.66 -33.73
N CYS A 467 17.08 12.39 -33.88
CA CYS A 467 17.89 11.38 -34.55
C CYS A 467 17.82 11.56 -36.08
N ARG A 468 18.97 11.66 -36.75
CA ARG A 468 19.07 11.73 -38.23
C ARG A 468 19.49 10.37 -38.78
N PRO A 469 18.82 9.81 -39.80
CA PRO A 469 19.27 8.57 -40.44
C PRO A 469 20.65 8.77 -41.10
N LYS A 470 21.59 7.83 -40.87
CA LYS A 470 22.92 7.84 -41.48
C LYS A 470 22.84 7.42 -42.96
N LYS A 471 23.41 8.20 -43.87
CA LYS A 471 23.58 7.83 -45.29
C LYS A 471 24.46 6.57 -45.39
N ARG A 472 23.99 5.49 -46.01
CA ARG A 472 24.84 4.38 -46.49
C ARG A 472 25.06 4.56 -48.00
N LYS A 473 26.32 4.65 -48.43
CA LYS A 473 26.74 4.52 -49.84
C LYS A 473 26.88 3.03 -50.16
N VAL A 474 26.39 2.61 -51.32
CA VAL A 474 26.74 1.33 -51.96
C VAL A 474 27.09 1.67 -53.40
N ASP A 475 28.29 1.28 -53.83
CA ASP A 475 28.82 1.53 -55.18
C ASP A 475 28.15 0.58 -56.20
N LEU A 476 27.85 1.10 -57.39
CA LEU A 476 27.32 0.32 -58.52
C LEU A 476 28.25 0.46 -59.73
N ILE A 477 28.64 -0.70 -60.28
CA ILE A 477 29.39 -0.89 -61.52
C ILE A 477 28.49 -0.53 -62.71
N SER A 478 29.06 0.19 -63.68
CA SER A 478 28.40 0.74 -64.87
C SER A 478 28.44 -0.22 -66.06
N GLU A 479 27.34 -0.33 -66.80
CA GLU A 479 27.36 -0.59 -68.25
C GLU A 479 26.28 0.25 -68.97
N SER A 480 26.62 0.66 -70.18
CA SER A 480 26.14 1.84 -70.91
C SER A 480 25.02 1.55 -71.92
N SER A 481 24.08 2.49 -72.10
CA SER A 481 23.68 3.00 -73.43
C SER A 481 22.60 4.12 -73.36
N GLY A 482 22.86 5.26 -74.03
CA GLY A 482 21.89 5.97 -74.87
C GLY A 482 20.92 7.04 -74.32
N ARG A 483 21.37 8.31 -74.37
CA ARG A 483 20.65 9.57 -74.75
C ARG A 483 19.62 10.27 -73.81
N ASN A 484 20.12 11.37 -73.21
CA ASN A 484 19.61 12.76 -73.03
C ASN A 484 18.12 13.05 -72.69
N MET A 485 17.84 13.58 -71.48
CA MET A 485 17.60 15.02 -71.23
C MET A 485 17.30 15.35 -69.74
N THR A 486 17.85 16.49 -69.29
CA THR A 486 17.57 17.31 -68.09
C THR A 486 17.71 16.72 -66.67
N LYS A 487 18.67 17.30 -65.93
CA LYS A 487 19.02 17.03 -64.53
C LYS A 487 17.91 17.46 -63.56
N SER A 488 17.41 16.51 -62.76
CA SER A 488 17.03 16.74 -61.36
C SER A 488 17.09 15.41 -60.60
N ALA A 489 18.14 15.24 -59.80
CA ALA A 489 18.37 14.07 -58.96
C ALA A 489 17.54 14.18 -57.67
N ILE A 490 16.70 13.19 -57.39
CA ILE A 490 16.27 12.86 -56.04
C ILE A 490 16.45 11.34 -55.88
N GLN A 491 17.53 10.99 -55.18
CA GLN A 491 17.90 9.63 -54.83
C GLN A 491 17.54 9.37 -53.37
N VAL A 492 16.54 8.52 -53.15
CA VAL A 492 16.35 7.75 -51.91
C VAL A 492 15.87 6.36 -52.34
N ASN A 493 16.82 5.43 -52.52
CA ASN A 493 16.49 4.02 -52.76
C ASN A 493 16.18 3.32 -51.44
N SER A 494 14.96 2.80 -51.32
CA SER A 494 14.70 1.46 -50.80
C SER A 494 13.56 0.90 -51.66
N GLU A 495 13.87 -0.11 -52.48
CA GLU A 495 13.05 -0.65 -53.56
C GLU A 495 11.60 -0.99 -53.16
N LEU A 496 10.66 -0.71 -54.07
CA LEU A 496 9.30 -1.26 -54.10
C LEU A 496 9.15 -2.03 -55.42
N VAL A 497 8.84 -3.32 -55.29
CA VAL A 497 8.52 -4.24 -56.40
C VAL A 497 7.23 -3.81 -57.09
N LYS A 498 7.20 -3.98 -58.41
CA LYS A 498 6.11 -3.69 -59.34
C LYS A 498 5.09 -4.84 -59.37
N THR A 499 3.80 -4.56 -59.19
CA THR A 499 2.67 -5.20 -59.90
C THR A 499 1.47 -4.25 -59.95
N SER A 500 0.60 -4.50 -60.93
CA SER A 500 -0.30 -3.59 -61.66
C SER A 500 -1.59 -3.11 -60.96
N SER A 501 -2.11 -2.02 -61.53
CA SER A 501 -3.48 -1.45 -61.51
C SER A 501 -4.02 -0.76 -60.23
N ASP A 502 -4.47 0.49 -60.47
CA ASP A 502 -5.47 1.31 -59.76
C ASP A 502 -5.10 2.14 -58.51
N SER A 503 -4.71 3.39 -58.80
CA SER A 503 -5.16 4.65 -58.15
C SER A 503 -4.38 5.33 -56.97
N PHE A 504 -4.26 6.65 -57.15
CA PHE A 504 -3.97 7.82 -56.29
C PHE A 504 -2.60 8.10 -55.63
N GLN A 505 -2.02 9.23 -56.07
CA GLN A 505 -1.04 10.07 -55.36
C GLN A 505 -1.46 10.38 -53.92
N ILE A 506 -0.54 10.24 -52.97
CA ILE A 506 -0.62 10.95 -51.68
C ILE A 506 0.72 11.62 -51.40
N THR A 507 0.80 12.92 -51.70
CA THR A 507 1.80 13.85 -51.18
C THR A 507 1.65 13.96 -49.65
N LYS A 508 2.60 13.43 -48.87
CA LYS A 508 2.61 13.60 -47.39
C LYS A 508 3.86 14.35 -46.94
N SER A 509 3.67 15.56 -46.44
CA SER A 509 4.68 16.30 -45.69
C SER A 509 4.50 16.05 -44.19
N ILE A 510 5.62 15.86 -43.48
CA ILE A 510 5.68 15.99 -42.02
C ILE A 510 6.54 17.21 -41.71
N GLN A 511 5.95 18.17 -41.00
CA GLN A 511 6.62 19.42 -40.66
C GLN A 511 7.12 19.35 -39.22
N PHE A 512 8.41 19.64 -39.03
CA PHE A 512 9.05 19.74 -37.73
C PHE A 512 9.43 21.22 -37.49
N THR A 513 9.00 21.78 -36.36
CA THR A 513 9.27 23.19 -36.02
C THR A 513 10.11 23.28 -34.75
N LYS A 514 11.17 24.10 -34.80
CA LYS A 514 11.92 24.60 -33.64
C LYS A 514 11.34 25.97 -33.25
N PRO A 515 11.55 26.52 -32.03
CA PRO A 515 11.07 27.87 -31.67
C PRO A 515 11.66 29.04 -32.48
N ALA A 516 12.43 28.79 -33.55
CA ALA A 516 12.96 29.83 -34.43
C ALA A 516 13.20 29.40 -35.89
N ASP A 517 12.89 28.16 -36.31
CA ASP A 517 13.09 27.69 -37.70
C ASP A 517 12.19 26.48 -38.01
N SER A 518 11.67 26.39 -39.24
CA SER A 518 10.86 25.26 -39.74
C SER A 518 11.64 24.37 -40.71
N PHE A 519 11.62 23.05 -40.49
CA PHE A 519 12.13 22.06 -41.44
C PHE A 519 10.98 21.13 -41.90
N LEU A 520 10.86 20.95 -43.22
CA LEU A 520 9.89 20.05 -43.83
C LEU A 520 10.59 18.73 -44.20
N PHE A 521 10.13 17.60 -43.65
CA PHE A 521 10.53 16.29 -44.13
C PHE A 521 9.44 15.76 -45.08
N LYS A 522 9.81 15.49 -46.34
CA LYS A 522 9.03 14.65 -47.24
C LYS A 522 9.35 13.19 -46.90
N LEU A 523 8.33 12.41 -46.55
CA LEU A 523 8.42 10.96 -46.34
C LEU A 523 7.92 10.22 -47.56
#